data_AF-A0A6J5DWK8-F1
#
_entry.id   AF-A0A6J5DWK8-F1
#
_cell.length_a   1.000
_cell.length_b   1.000
_cell.length_c   1.000
_cell.angle_alpha   90.00
_cell.angle_beta   90.00
_cell.angle_gamma   90.00
#
_symmetry.space_group_name_H-M   'P 1'
#
loop_
_entity.id
_entity.type
_entity.pdbx_description
1 polymer ?
#
loop_
_entity_poly.entity_id
_entity_poly.type
_entity_poly.pdbx_seq_one_letter_code
_entity_poly.pdbx_strand_id
1 'polypeptide(L)' 'MMTVGELREMIEGLEDGVEVRLAHQPSYPFEYSIADAVIIGGPLGANDEEENDEPVVYLVEGSQIGYLPGNVSRTIGWR' A
#
# COMPACT_ATOMS: atom_id res chain seq x y z
N MET A 1 -6.41 11.43 -0.08
CA MET A 1 -4.93 11.48 0.05
C MET A 1 -4.63 10.94 1.42
N MET A 2 -4.07 9.74 1.49
CA MET A 2 -3.70 9.10 2.76
C MET A 2 -2.49 9.81 3.37
N THR A 3 -2.53 10.04 4.67
CA THR A 3 -1.43 10.57 5.47
C THR A 3 -0.65 9.45 6.13
N VAL A 4 0.58 9.75 6.58
CA VAL A 4 1.39 8.81 7.35
C VAL A 4 0.70 8.40 8.65
N GLY A 5 -0.09 9.29 9.26
CA GLY A 5 -0.85 8.97 10.47
C GLY A 5 -1.92 7.92 10.21
N GLU A 6 -2.71 8.10 9.15
CA GLU A 6 -3.76 7.14 8.74
C GLU A 6 -3.15 5.79 8.37
N LEU A 7 -2.06 5.76 7.59
CA LEU A 7 -1.37 4.50 7.29
C LEU A 7 -0.89 3.79 8.56
N ARG A 8 -0.36 4.55 9.52
CA ARG A 8 0.19 4.00 10.77
C ARG A 8 -0.91 3.43 11.66
N GLU A 9 -2.06 4.09 11.72
CA GLU A 9 -3.28 3.59 12.40
C GLU A 9 -3.78 2.31 11.74
N MET A 10 -3.78 2.23 10.41
CA MET A 10 -4.26 1.05 9.68
C MET A 10 -3.39 -0.20 9.85
N ILE A 11 -2.09 -0.03 10.05
CA ILE A 11 -1.15 -1.16 10.25
C ILE A 11 -0.75 -1.36 11.72
N GLU A 12 -1.35 -0.60 12.64
CA GLU A 12 -1.05 -0.69 14.07
C GLU A 12 -1.43 -2.08 14.60
N GLY A 13 -0.48 -2.75 15.25
CA GLY A 13 -0.68 -4.09 15.82
C GLY A 13 -0.26 -5.25 14.92
N LEU A 14 0.15 -4.99 13.67
CA LEU A 14 0.82 -5.99 12.84
C LEU A 14 2.28 -6.18 13.31
N GLU A 15 2.80 -7.40 13.19
CA GLU A 15 4.20 -7.67 13.52
C GLU A 15 5.14 -6.99 12.50
N ASP A 16 6.30 -6.51 12.96
CA ASP A 16 7.29 -5.81 12.12
C ASP A 16 7.78 -6.66 10.91
N GLY A 17 7.62 -7.98 10.98
CA GLY A 17 7.99 -8.93 9.92
C GLY A 17 6.93 -9.13 8.84
N VAL A 18 5.75 -8.53 8.97
CA VAL A 18 4.63 -8.71 8.04
C VAL A 18 4.99 -8.20 6.64
N GLU A 19 4.71 -9.03 5.64
CA GLU A 19 5.00 -8.71 4.25
C GLU A 19 4.06 -7.62 3.71
N VAL A 20 4.64 -6.59 3.08
CA VAL A 20 3.89 -5.49 2.44
C VAL A 20 3.99 -5.63 0.93
N ARG A 21 2.84 -5.72 0.25
CA ARG A 21 2.78 -5.84 -1.21
C ARG A 21 2.06 -4.65 -1.85
N LEU A 22 2.60 -4.20 -2.97
CA LEU A 22 1.99 -3.17 -3.81
C LEU A 22 1.33 -3.84 -5.02
N ALA A 23 0.02 -3.67 -5.17
CA ALA A 23 -0.68 -4.01 -6.41
C ALA A 23 -0.62 -2.82 -7.37
N HIS A 24 -0.06 -3.00 -8.57
CA HIS A 24 0.20 -1.91 -9.51
C HIS A 24 0.25 -2.41 -10.97
N GLN A 25 -0.42 -1.71 -11.90
CA GLN A 25 -0.31 -2.02 -13.34
C GLN A 25 -0.48 -0.79 -14.27
N PRO A 26 0.61 -0.09 -14.65
CA PRO A 26 0.54 0.92 -15.71
C PRO A 26 1.57 0.72 -16.82
N SER A 27 1.37 1.48 -17.90
CA SER A 27 2.22 1.49 -19.09
C SER A 27 3.16 2.70 -19.16
N TYR A 28 3.09 3.64 -18.20
CA TYR A 28 3.79 4.94 -18.19
C TYR A 28 4.12 5.43 -16.76
N PRO A 29 5.08 6.36 -16.57
CA PRO A 29 5.48 6.85 -15.25
C PRO A 29 4.51 7.92 -14.70
N PHE A 30 3.57 7.49 -13.86
CA PHE A 30 2.60 8.35 -13.17
C PHE A 30 2.73 8.32 -11.65
N GLU A 31 2.16 9.34 -11.00
CA GLU A 31 2.00 9.40 -9.55
C GLU A 31 0.55 9.09 -9.15
N TYR A 32 0.41 8.26 -8.13
CA TYR A 32 -0.87 7.77 -7.63
C TYR A 32 -1.04 8.10 -6.14
N SER A 33 -2.25 8.48 -5.76
CA SER A 33 -2.64 8.44 -4.34
C SER A 33 -2.85 6.99 -3.92
N ILE A 34 -2.56 6.65 -2.66
CA ILE A 34 -3.11 5.45 -2.03
C ILE A 34 -4.58 5.75 -1.68
N ALA A 35 -5.50 4.93 -2.17
CA ALA A 35 -6.92 5.02 -1.79
C ALA A 35 -7.20 4.26 -0.51
N ASP A 36 -6.60 3.09 -0.33
CA ASP A 36 -6.91 2.19 0.78
C ASP A 36 -5.74 1.27 1.12
N ALA A 37 -5.77 0.68 2.30
CA ALA A 37 -4.89 -0.40 2.74
C ALA A 37 -5.76 -1.55 3.29
N VAL A 38 -5.77 -2.67 2.59
CA VAL A 38 -6.62 -3.82 2.91
C VAL A 38 -5.76 -4.91 3.55
N ILE A 39 -6.17 -5.39 4.71
CA ILE A 39 -5.55 -6.52 5.41
C ILE A 39 -6.32 -7.79 5.07
N ILE A 40 -5.63 -8.83 4.61
CA ILE A 40 -6.21 -10.14 4.32
C ILE A 40 -5.43 -11.22 5.08
N GLY A 41 -6.13 -12.23 5.59
CA GLY A 41 -5.56 -13.31 6.39
C GLY A 41 -5.30 -12.92 7.84
N GLY A 42 -5.18 -13.93 8.70
CA GLY A 42 -4.90 -13.76 10.12
C GLY A 42 -6.03 -13.08 10.92
N PRO A 43 -5.84 -12.89 12.23
CA PRO A 43 -6.90 -12.47 13.17
C PRO A 43 -7.35 -11.00 13.03
N LEU A 44 -6.72 -10.22 12.14
CA LEU A 44 -7.04 -8.82 11.85
C LEU A 44 -7.51 -8.61 10.39
N GLY A 45 -7.57 -9.69 9.59
CA GLY A 45 -7.94 -9.63 8.18
C GLY A 45 -9.42 -9.39 7.95
N ALA A 46 -9.77 -8.70 6.85
CA ALA A 46 -11.15 -8.35 6.51
C ALA A 46 -12.03 -9.54 6.06
N ASN A 47 -11.47 -10.75 5.94
CA ASN A 47 -12.16 -11.99 5.61
C ASN A 47 -11.71 -13.10 6.57
N ASP A 48 -12.60 -13.51 7.48
CA ASP A 48 -12.40 -14.58 8.48
C ASP A 48 -12.23 -16.00 7.88
N GLU A 49 -12.33 -16.16 6.56
CA GLU A 49 -12.25 -17.49 5.93
C GLU A 49 -10.83 -18.09 5.94
N GLU A 50 -9.80 -17.27 6.19
CA GLU A 50 -8.37 -17.66 6.17
C GLU A 50 -7.63 -17.22 7.45
N GLU A 51 -8.23 -17.47 8.63
CA GLU A 51 -7.61 -17.13 9.94
C GLU A 51 -6.21 -17.74 10.17
N ASN A 52 -5.86 -18.81 9.47
CA ASN A 52 -4.59 -19.53 9.65
C ASN A 52 -3.46 -19.02 8.74
N ASP A 53 -3.74 -18.07 7.84
CA ASP A 53 -2.72 -17.49 6.97
C ASP A 53 -2.06 -16.27 7.63
N GLU A 54 -0.77 -16.07 7.32
CA GLU A 54 -0.04 -14.87 7.75
C GLU A 54 -0.70 -13.62 7.14
N PRO A 55 -0.93 -12.55 7.94
CA PRO A 55 -1.59 -11.36 7.45
C PRO A 55 -0.76 -10.67 6.37
N VAL A 56 -1.42 -10.20 5.31
CA VAL A 56 -0.78 -9.43 4.22
C VAL A 56 -1.52 -8.11 4.02
N VAL A 57 -0.76 -7.01 3.93
CA VAL A 57 -1.30 -5.67 3.64
C VAL A 57 -1.18 -5.35 2.16
N TYR A 58 -2.32 -5.09 1.52
CA TYR A 58 -2.42 -4.64 0.13
C TYR A 58 -2.73 -3.14 0.08
N LEU A 59 -1.82 -2.36 -0.51
CA LEU A 59 -2.07 -0.95 -0.81
C LEU A 59 -2.85 -0.84 -2.12
N VAL A 60 -4.00 -0.17 -2.09
CA VAL A 60 -4.91 0.00 -3.23
C VAL A 60 -4.67 1.35 -3.89
N GLU A 61 -4.57 1.33 -5.22
CA GLU A 61 -4.49 2.53 -6.05
C GLU A 61 -5.74 3.41 -5.86
N GLY A 62 -5.51 4.71 -5.65
CA GLY A 62 -6.56 5.72 -5.72
C GLY A 62 -6.69 6.33 -7.11
N SER A 63 -6.59 7.65 -7.21
CA SER A 63 -6.67 8.35 -8.49
C SER A 63 -5.30 8.84 -8.94
N GLN A 64 -5.10 8.94 -10.25
CA GLN A 64 -3.96 9.64 -10.83
C GLN A 64 -4.02 11.12 -10.39
N ILE A 65 -2.98 11.57 -9.68
CA ILE A 65 -2.89 12.97 -9.24
C ILE A 65 -2.15 13.81 -10.29
N GLY A 66 -1.15 13.23 -10.96
CA GLY A 66 -0.36 13.92 -11.97
C GLY A 66 0.87 13.13 -12.40
N TYR A 67 1.86 13.86 -12.93
CA TYR A 67 3.18 13.31 -13.21
C TYR A 67 4.02 13.32 -11.94
N LEU A 68 4.80 12.27 -11.73
CA LEU A 68 5.73 12.18 -10.62
C LEU A 68 6.73 13.35 -10.66
N PRO A 69 6.89 14.12 -9.57
CA PRO A 69 7.85 15.20 -9.52
C PRO A 69 9.26 14.73 -9.88
N GLY A 70 9.92 15.46 -10.78
CA GLY A 70 11.18 15.02 -11.37
C GLY A 70 12.33 14.86 -10.36
N ASN A 71 12.30 15.54 -9.21
CA ASN A 71 13.25 15.31 -8.12
C ASN A 71 13.05 13.94 -7.44
N VAL A 72 11.80 13.53 -7.24
CA VAL A 72 11.46 12.22 -6.63
C VAL A 72 11.88 11.09 -7.56
N SER A 73 11.55 11.17 -8.85
CA SER A 73 11.97 10.21 -9.88
C SER A 73 13.49 9.98 -9.87
N ARG A 74 14.28 11.07 -9.81
CA ARG A 74 15.74 11.00 -9.76
C ARG A 74 16.27 10.35 -8.48
N THR A 75 15.67 10.63 -7.33
CA THR A 75 16.08 10.06 -6.04
C THR A 75 15.86 8.55 -5.97
N ILE A 76 14.80 8.03 -6.58
CA ILE A 76 14.48 6.59 -6.60
C ILE A 76 15.07 5.84 -7.81
N GLY A 77 15.85 6.54 -8.65
CA GLY A 77 16.55 5.94 -9.79
C GLY A 77 15.68 5.66 -11.02
N TRP A 78 14.46 6.21 -11.06
CA TRP A 78 13.57 6.08 -12.21
C TRP A 78 13.87 7.24 -13.18
N ARG A 79 14.33 6.92 -14.38
CA ARG A 79 14.73 7.90 -15.41
C ARG A 79 13.55 8.40 -16.22
#